data_AF-A0A811TAS9-F1
#
_entry.id   AF-A0A811TAS9-F1
#
_cell.length_a   1.000
_cell.length_b   1.000
_cell.length_c   1.000
_cell.angle_alpha   90.00
_cell.angle_beta   90.00
_cell.angle_gamma   90.00
#
_symmetry.space_group_name_H-M   'P 1'
#
loop_
_entity.id
_entity.type
_entity.pdbx_description
1 polymer ?
#
loop_
_entity_poly.entity_id
_entity_poly.type
_entity_poly.pdbx_seq_one_letter_code
_entity_poly.pdbx_strand_id
1 'polypeptide(L)'
;MLCPFENEDLINLNKSDIIGKKILVCEDTTITGNSFIKVYTQLKNIGAEDVKFFSFLMRRGSSIVPNLFVFETEKDTKVYFPWSSYPIRIYSKGIVRKITPSDIEKDFECGDPRIDKTLLTDFYKDHMHAGAKVYLVEDKDEICSIIKFYEKTHGDYTGLFLDIIATAKEKHGNKYANTLLKLILNYIFYHEFDFIYGYAFDAIVKLYKNIGFEVIGSVQDNHYDTLHKVATVNKRTKAEKDLVIATLKSNI
;
A
#
# COMPACT_ATOMS: atom_id res chain seq x y z
N MET A 1 -26.82 0.51 5.35
CA MET A 1 -26.22 -0.79 5.71
C MET A 1 -25.26 -1.15 4.58
N LEU A 2 -23.97 -1.35 4.87
CA LEU A 2 -22.99 -1.81 3.88
C LEU A 2 -22.89 -3.33 4.05
N CYS A 3 -23.24 -4.08 3.02
CA CYS A 3 -23.17 -5.54 3.05
C CYS A 3 -22.07 -6.01 2.08
N PRO A 4 -21.01 -6.65 2.57
CA PRO A 4 -20.04 -7.27 1.69
C PRO A 4 -20.66 -8.49 1.00
N PHE A 5 -20.47 -8.59 -0.31
CA PHE A 5 -20.72 -9.80 -1.08
C PHE A 5 -19.48 -10.68 -1.02
N GLU A 6 -19.40 -11.58 -0.04
CA GLU A 6 -18.36 -12.61 -0.01
C GLU A 6 -18.97 -13.93 -0.49
N ASN A 7 -18.54 -14.37 -1.67
CA ASN A 7 -18.97 -15.57 -2.39
C ASN A 7 -20.44 -15.55 -2.84
N GLU A 8 -20.65 -15.95 -4.09
CA GLU A 8 -21.81 -15.65 -4.94
C GLU A 8 -23.18 -16.18 -4.46
N ASP A 9 -23.30 -16.77 -3.26
CA ASP A 9 -24.42 -17.68 -2.98
C ASP A 9 -25.36 -17.28 -1.84
N LEU A 10 -25.00 -16.40 -0.89
CA LEU A 10 -25.93 -16.03 0.18
C LEU A 10 -25.75 -14.62 0.72
N ILE A 11 -26.73 -13.77 0.44
CA ILE A 11 -26.97 -12.53 1.18
C ILE A 11 -27.55 -12.91 2.55
N ASN A 12 -26.71 -12.89 3.60
CA ASN A 12 -27.16 -13.13 4.97
C ASN A 12 -27.77 -11.84 5.56
N LEU A 13 -28.90 -11.41 4.99
CA LEU A 13 -29.69 -10.27 5.47
C LEU A 13 -30.98 -10.79 6.11
N ASN A 14 -31.32 -10.25 7.28
CA ASN A 14 -32.64 -10.51 7.85
C ASN A 14 -33.69 -9.88 6.92
N LYS A 15 -34.77 -10.61 6.61
CA LYS A 15 -35.85 -10.10 5.74
C LYS A 15 -36.42 -8.77 6.26
N SER A 16 -36.44 -8.57 7.58
CA SER A 16 -36.86 -7.32 8.24
C SER A 16 -36.05 -6.09 7.81
N ASP A 17 -34.79 -6.28 7.42
CA ASP A 17 -33.89 -5.21 7.01
C ASP A 17 -34.11 -4.79 5.54
N ILE A 18 -34.92 -5.56 4.79
CA ILE A 18 -35.14 -5.38 3.36
C ILE A 18 -36.59 -4.97 3.06
N ILE A 19 -37.57 -5.61 3.71
CA ILE A 19 -39.00 -5.41 3.40
C ILE A 19 -39.40 -3.94 3.58
N GLY A 20 -39.97 -3.34 2.53
CA GLY A 20 -40.43 -1.97 2.51
C GLY A 20 -39.32 -0.93 2.63
N LYS A 21 -38.05 -1.31 2.41
CA LYS A 21 -36.90 -0.39 2.46
C LYS A 21 -36.45 0.05 1.08
N LYS A 22 -35.89 1.26 1.03
CA LYS A 22 -35.14 1.79 -0.12
C LYS A 22 -33.67 1.42 0.05
N ILE A 23 -33.11 0.70 -0.91
CA ILE A 23 -31.78 0.09 -0.81
C ILE A 23 -30.88 0.69 -1.89
N LEU A 24 -29.68 1.12 -1.49
CA LEU A 24 -28.59 1.46 -2.39
C LEU A 24 -27.59 0.30 -2.41
N VAL A 25 -27.37 -0.27 -3.59
CA VAL A 25 -26.36 -1.31 -3.83
C VAL A 25 -25.13 -0.63 -4.44
N CYS A 26 -23.97 -0.83 -3.82
CA CYS A 26 -22.70 -0.21 -4.23
C CYS A 26 -21.73 -1.28 -4.74
N GLU A 27 -21.16 -1.07 -5.92
CA GLU A 27 -20.08 -1.90 -6.47
C GLU A 27 -18.98 -0.98 -7.03
N ASP A 28 -17.72 -1.38 -6.93
CA ASP A 28 -16.61 -0.58 -7.46
C ASP A 28 -16.67 -0.48 -8.99
N THR A 29 -17.01 -1.58 -9.68
CA THR A 29 -16.99 -1.68 -11.14
C THR A 29 -18.19 -2.45 -11.68
N THR A 30 -18.88 -1.89 -12.68
CA THR A 30 -19.95 -2.56 -13.42
C THR A 30 -19.43 -2.98 -14.80
N ILE A 31 -18.94 -4.23 -14.91
CA ILE A 31 -18.36 -4.74 -16.17
C ILE A 31 -19.44 -5.29 -17.11
N THR A 32 -20.20 -6.28 -16.65
CA THR A 32 -21.30 -6.90 -17.43
C THR A 32 -22.67 -6.48 -16.93
N GLY A 33 -22.80 -6.10 -15.66
CA GLY A 33 -24.08 -5.77 -15.02
C GLY A 33 -24.82 -6.97 -14.42
N ASN A 34 -24.32 -8.19 -14.60
CA ASN A 34 -25.02 -9.40 -14.15
C ASN A 34 -25.18 -9.48 -12.62
N SER A 35 -24.18 -9.03 -11.85
CA SER A 35 -24.25 -8.99 -10.39
C SER A 35 -25.41 -8.12 -9.90
N PHE A 36 -25.53 -6.90 -10.42
CA PHE A 36 -26.65 -6.01 -10.11
C PHE A 36 -28.01 -6.57 -10.51
N ILE A 37 -28.13 -7.27 -11.64
CA ILE A 37 -29.39 -7.93 -12.02
C ILE A 37 -29.76 -9.00 -10.98
N LYS A 38 -28.82 -9.87 -10.61
CA LYS A 38 -29.06 -10.92 -9.60
C LYS A 38 -29.50 -10.31 -8.26
N VAL A 39 -28.77 -9.29 -7.79
CA VAL A 39 -29.07 -8.60 -6.53
C VAL A 39 -30.41 -7.88 -6.59
N TYR A 40 -30.72 -7.20 -7.70
CA TYR A 40 -32.03 -6.57 -7.91
C TYR A 40 -33.16 -7.58 -7.75
N THR A 41 -33.08 -8.71 -8.46
CA THR A 41 -34.09 -9.76 -8.42
C THR A 41 -34.25 -10.33 -7.02
N GLN A 42 -33.14 -10.60 -6.32
CA GLN A 42 -33.18 -11.09 -4.94
C GLN A 42 -33.85 -10.08 -3.98
N LEU A 43 -33.43 -8.81 -4.01
CA LEU A 43 -33.98 -7.77 -3.13
C LEU A 43 -35.46 -7.48 -3.40
N LYS A 44 -35.85 -7.45 -4.68
CA LYS A 44 -37.27 -7.30 -5.06
C LYS A 44 -38.11 -8.49 -4.63
N ASN A 45 -37.61 -9.72 -4.77
CA ASN A 45 -38.33 -10.92 -4.31
C ASN A 45 -38.51 -10.96 -2.79
N ILE A 46 -37.61 -10.34 -2.02
CA ILE A 46 -37.73 -10.24 -0.56
C ILE A 46 -38.74 -9.14 -0.15
N GLY A 47 -38.92 -8.10 -0.98
CA GLY A 47 -39.90 -7.04 -0.75
C GLY A 47 -39.32 -5.64 -0.59
N ALA A 48 -38.13 -5.36 -1.15
CA ALA A 48 -37.57 -4.01 -1.16
C ALA A 48 -38.47 -3.01 -1.92
N GLU A 49 -38.79 -1.87 -1.29
CA GLU A 49 -39.61 -0.81 -1.88
C GLU A 49 -38.93 -0.23 -3.12
N ASP A 50 -37.66 0.16 -3.01
CA ASP A 50 -36.85 0.74 -4.08
C ASP A 50 -35.43 0.19 -4.03
N VAL A 51 -34.82 0.01 -5.19
CA VAL A 51 -33.44 -0.46 -5.32
C VAL A 51 -32.72 0.44 -6.31
N LYS A 52 -31.65 1.08 -5.84
CA LYS A 52 -30.77 1.92 -6.64
C LYS A 52 -29.37 1.33 -6.68
N PHE A 53 -28.68 1.58 -7.78
CA PHE A 53 -27.31 1.13 -8.01
C PHE A 53 -26.37 2.32 -8.05
N PHE A 54 -25.27 2.20 -7.31
CA PHE A 54 -24.12 3.08 -7.41
C PHE A 54 -22.93 2.26 -7.89
N SER A 55 -22.20 2.79 -8.88
CA SER A 55 -20.90 2.23 -9.25
C SER A 55 -19.87 3.31 -9.50
N PHE A 56 -18.62 3.10 -9.06
CA PHE A 56 -17.58 4.06 -9.41
C PHE A 56 -17.31 4.08 -10.92
N LEU A 57 -17.32 2.91 -11.55
CA LEU A 57 -16.97 2.73 -12.95
C LEU A 57 -18.00 1.85 -13.66
N MET A 58 -18.49 2.29 -14.83
CA MET A 58 -19.38 1.49 -15.67
C MET A 58 -18.73 1.22 -17.02
N ARG A 59 -18.68 -0.06 -17.43
CA ARG A 59 -18.25 -0.41 -18.78
C ARG A 59 -19.40 -0.26 -19.76
N ARG A 60 -19.11 0.32 -20.92
CA ARG A 60 -20.06 0.43 -22.02
C ARG A 60 -20.55 -0.97 -22.46
N GLY A 61 -21.85 -1.08 -22.69
CA GLY A 61 -22.50 -2.35 -23.05
C GLY A 61 -22.81 -3.27 -21.86
N SER A 62 -22.70 -2.78 -20.62
CA SER A 62 -23.30 -3.45 -19.46
C SER A 62 -24.82 -3.62 -19.65
N SER A 63 -25.35 -4.75 -19.17
CA SER A 63 -26.80 -5.03 -19.20
C SER A 63 -27.63 -4.14 -18.28
N ILE A 64 -26.96 -3.36 -17.42
CA ILE A 64 -27.58 -2.38 -16.55
C ILE A 64 -26.74 -1.09 -16.52
N VAL A 65 -27.42 0.04 -16.45
CA VAL A 65 -26.82 1.34 -16.18
C VAL A 65 -27.10 1.67 -14.71
N PRO A 66 -26.06 1.84 -13.86
CA PRO A 66 -26.27 2.22 -12.47
C PRO A 66 -27.01 3.56 -12.38
N ASN A 67 -27.83 3.74 -11.34
CA ASN A 67 -28.54 5.01 -11.13
C ASN A 67 -27.57 6.17 -10.90
N LEU A 68 -26.42 5.88 -10.31
CA LEU A 68 -25.32 6.81 -10.09
C LEU A 68 -24.03 6.12 -10.52
N PHE A 69 -23.27 6.75 -11.41
CA PHE A 69 -21.92 6.33 -11.73
C PHE A 69 -20.99 7.52 -11.92
N VAL A 70 -19.69 7.32 -11.68
CA VAL A 70 -18.71 8.42 -11.76
C VAL A 70 -18.13 8.52 -13.17
N PHE A 71 -17.68 7.41 -13.77
CA PHE A 71 -17.11 7.43 -15.13
C PHE A 71 -17.55 6.21 -15.94
N GLU A 72 -17.76 6.41 -17.24
CA GLU A 72 -17.98 5.33 -18.23
C GLU A 72 -16.65 4.95 -18.89
N THR A 73 -16.44 3.65 -19.16
CA THR A 73 -15.22 3.13 -19.79
C THR A 73 -15.53 2.20 -20.95
N GLU A 74 -14.66 2.18 -21.95
CA GLU A 74 -14.74 1.21 -23.05
C GLU A 74 -14.21 -0.17 -22.60
N LYS A 75 -14.48 -1.21 -23.41
CA LYS A 75 -14.19 -2.62 -23.06
C LYS A 75 -12.74 -2.87 -22.64
N ASP A 76 -11.81 -2.20 -23.30
CA ASP A 76 -10.36 -2.39 -23.13
C ASP A 76 -9.69 -1.26 -22.34
N THR A 77 -10.49 -0.40 -21.70
CA THR A 77 -9.96 0.68 -20.85
C THR A 77 -9.55 0.14 -19.50
N LYS A 78 -8.28 0.31 -19.14
CA LYS A 78 -7.79 0.08 -17.77
C LYS A 78 -7.83 1.39 -16.99
N VAL A 79 -8.56 1.41 -15.89
CA VAL A 79 -8.60 2.57 -14.98
C VAL A 79 -7.64 2.31 -13.83
N TYR A 80 -6.66 3.20 -13.70
CA TYR A 80 -5.70 3.19 -12.62
C TYR A 80 -6.06 4.30 -11.64
N PHE A 81 -6.51 3.94 -10.45
CA PHE A 81 -6.60 4.89 -9.36
C PHE A 81 -5.19 5.14 -8.82
N PRO A 82 -4.79 6.40 -8.59
CA PRO A 82 -3.45 6.69 -8.10
C PRO A 82 -3.32 6.20 -6.66
N TRP A 83 -2.86 4.96 -6.51
CA TRP A 83 -2.70 4.26 -5.23
C TRP A 83 -1.77 5.01 -4.26
N SER A 84 -0.88 5.83 -4.79
CA SER A 84 0.05 6.68 -4.03
C SER A 84 -0.52 8.03 -3.60
N SER A 85 -1.75 8.37 -4.01
CA SER A 85 -2.37 9.68 -3.73
C SER A 85 -3.39 9.65 -2.59
N TYR A 86 -3.78 8.47 -2.11
CA TYR A 86 -4.81 8.33 -1.07
C TYR A 86 -4.32 7.46 0.10
N PRO A 87 -4.90 7.64 1.31
CA PRO A 87 -4.64 6.74 2.42
C PRO A 87 -5.03 5.29 2.09
N ILE A 88 -4.11 4.36 2.30
CA ILE A 88 -4.24 2.94 1.99
C ILE A 88 -4.69 2.19 3.25
N ARG A 89 -5.90 1.62 3.19
CA ARG A 89 -6.59 0.97 4.33
C ARG A 89 -6.67 -0.55 4.22
N ILE A 90 -6.00 -1.16 3.25
CA ILE A 90 -6.05 -2.61 3.01
C ILE A 90 -5.17 -3.42 3.98
N TYR A 91 -4.35 -2.75 4.78
CA TYR A 91 -3.47 -3.40 5.74
C TYR A 91 -4.18 -3.60 7.08
N SER A 92 -3.87 -4.69 7.76
CA SER A 92 -4.51 -5.03 9.06
C SER A 92 -4.08 -4.15 10.23
N LYS A 93 -3.12 -3.24 10.03
CA LYS A 93 -2.55 -2.36 11.06
C LYS A 93 -2.44 -0.93 10.54
N GLY A 94 -3.22 -0.06 11.15
CA GLY A 94 -3.26 1.37 10.85
C GLY A 94 -3.64 1.71 9.41
N ILE A 95 -3.48 2.99 9.09
CA ILE A 95 -3.71 3.57 7.78
C ILE A 95 -2.34 3.98 7.24
N VAL A 96 -2.00 3.50 6.05
CA VAL A 96 -0.75 3.92 5.39
C VAL A 96 -1.03 5.17 4.56
N ARG A 97 -0.24 6.23 4.74
CA ARG A 97 -0.38 7.45 3.93
C ARG A 97 0.96 8.17 3.79
N LYS A 98 1.03 9.15 2.89
CA LYS A 98 2.17 10.07 2.84
C LYS A 98 2.16 11.01 4.05
N ILE A 99 3.34 11.50 4.42
CA ILE A 99 3.49 12.56 5.41
C ILE A 99 2.85 13.85 4.91
N THR A 100 2.19 14.59 5.80
CA THR A 100 1.50 15.86 5.53
C THR A 100 2.05 16.98 6.42
N PRO A 101 1.79 18.27 6.09
CA PRO A 101 2.23 19.39 6.93
C PRO A 101 1.78 19.28 8.38
N SER A 102 0.57 18.78 8.65
CA SER A 102 0.03 18.61 10.00
C SER A 102 0.79 17.60 10.86
N ASP A 103 1.57 16.71 10.25
CA ASP A 103 2.32 15.70 11.00
C ASP A 103 3.57 16.28 11.67
N ILE A 104 4.06 17.44 11.22
CA ILE A 104 5.31 18.02 11.73
C ILE A 104 5.23 18.43 13.20
N GLU A 105 4.00 18.59 13.71
CA GLU A 105 3.70 18.95 15.10
C GLU A 105 3.50 17.72 16.00
N LYS A 106 3.52 16.51 15.43
CA LYS A 106 3.35 15.27 16.18
C LYS A 106 4.68 14.77 16.73
N ASP A 107 4.62 13.97 17.78
CA ASP A 107 5.80 13.30 18.34
C ASP A 107 6.07 11.96 17.64
N PHE A 108 7.34 11.68 17.38
CA PHE A 108 7.80 10.38 16.89
C PHE A 108 9.22 10.10 17.40
N GLU A 109 9.36 9.07 18.24
CA GLU A 109 10.65 8.58 18.73
C GLU A 109 10.69 7.06 18.57
N CYS A 110 11.68 6.53 17.85
CA CYS A 110 11.84 5.11 17.60
C CYS A 110 12.77 4.42 18.61
N GLY A 111 13.47 5.19 19.44
CA GLY A 111 14.41 4.71 20.45
C GLY A 111 15.81 4.44 19.91
N ASP A 112 16.10 4.87 18.68
CA ASP A 112 17.44 4.85 18.10
C ASP A 112 17.91 6.30 17.90
N PRO A 113 18.87 6.80 18.72
CA PRO A 113 19.34 8.18 18.66
C PRO A 113 19.83 8.63 17.28
N ARG A 114 20.24 7.67 16.44
CA ARG A 114 20.74 7.91 15.09
C ARG A 114 19.63 8.29 14.12
N ILE A 115 18.42 7.77 14.36
CA ILE A 115 17.21 8.09 13.59
C ILE A 115 16.47 9.25 14.26
N ASP A 116 16.37 9.23 15.60
CA ASP A 116 15.60 10.19 16.40
C ASP A 116 16.15 11.63 16.33
N LYS A 117 17.39 11.82 15.85
CA LYS A 117 17.90 13.14 15.48
C LYS A 117 17.19 13.79 14.28
N THR A 118 16.46 13.00 13.49
CA THR A 118 15.73 13.45 12.29
C THR A 118 14.30 13.77 12.68
N LEU A 119 13.93 15.05 12.62
CA LEU A 119 12.59 15.49 13.01
C LEU A 119 11.57 15.18 11.90
N LEU A 120 10.28 15.10 12.26
CA LEU A 120 9.20 14.96 11.26
C LEU A 120 9.18 16.14 10.26
N THR A 121 9.63 17.33 10.67
CA THR A 121 9.85 18.47 9.77
C THR A 121 10.87 18.16 8.67
N ASP A 122 11.93 17.42 8.98
CA ASP A 122 12.97 17.04 8.02
C ASP A 122 12.46 15.96 7.07
N PHE A 123 11.74 14.96 7.58
CA PHE A 123 11.03 13.98 6.74
C PHE A 123 10.06 14.65 5.76
N TYR A 124 9.31 15.66 6.23
CA TYR A 124 8.39 16.40 5.38
C TYR A 124 9.13 17.21 4.30
N LYS A 125 10.22 17.90 4.66
CA LYS A 125 11.07 18.63 3.69
C LYS A 125 11.69 17.70 2.64
N ASP A 126 12.22 16.56 3.07
CA ASP A 126 12.77 15.54 2.17
C ASP A 126 11.71 15.07 1.17
N HIS A 127 10.48 14.87 1.64
CA HIS A 127 9.36 14.48 0.79
C HIS A 127 9.03 15.55 -0.27
N MET A 128 9.07 16.82 0.12
CA MET A 128 8.69 17.93 -0.76
C MET A 128 9.79 18.32 -1.76
N HIS A 129 11.07 18.20 -1.39
CA HIS A 129 12.16 18.85 -2.11
C HIS A 129 13.32 17.93 -2.50
N ALA A 130 13.50 16.78 -1.85
CA ALA A 130 14.66 15.90 -2.07
C ALA A 130 14.33 14.67 -2.93
N GLY A 131 13.12 14.59 -3.50
CA GLY A 131 12.65 13.42 -4.25
C GLY A 131 12.42 12.18 -3.36
N ALA A 132 12.48 12.34 -2.03
CA ALA A 132 12.21 11.27 -1.10
C ALA A 132 10.71 10.92 -1.11
N LYS A 133 10.42 9.63 -1.00
CA LYS A 133 9.07 9.13 -0.79
C LYS A 133 8.94 8.75 0.67
N VAL A 134 8.16 9.53 1.40
CA VAL A 134 7.94 9.33 2.84
C VAL A 134 6.50 8.89 3.07
N TYR A 135 6.37 7.70 3.63
CA TYR A 135 5.09 7.13 4.06
C TYR A 135 5.13 6.84 5.54
N LEU A 136 3.96 6.88 6.16
CA LEU A 136 3.77 6.58 7.57
C LEU A 136 2.59 5.62 7.76
N VAL A 137 2.58 4.95 8.89
CA VAL A 137 1.42 4.25 9.42
C VAL A 137 0.83 5.07 10.55
N GLU A 138 -0.39 5.53 10.37
CA GLU A 138 -1.17 6.20 11.41
C GLU A 138 -2.15 5.19 12.03
N ASP A 139 -2.21 5.13 13.36
CA ASP A 139 -3.26 4.39 14.07
C ASP A 139 -3.72 5.22 15.26
N LYS A 140 -5.04 5.39 15.41
CA LYS A 140 -5.66 6.24 16.45
C LYS A 140 -5.03 7.64 16.56
N ASP A 141 -4.79 8.28 15.42
CA ASP A 141 -4.17 9.61 15.30
C ASP A 141 -2.67 9.69 15.72
N GLU A 142 -2.05 8.56 16.04
CA GLU A 142 -0.62 8.47 16.38
C GLU A 142 0.19 7.94 15.19
N ILE A 143 1.39 8.51 14.99
CA ILE A 143 2.34 8.01 14.00
C ILE A 143 3.05 6.78 14.58
N CYS A 144 2.68 5.60 14.09
CA CYS A 144 3.20 4.34 14.62
C CYS A 144 4.50 3.90 13.93
N SER A 145 4.70 4.25 12.67
CA SER A 145 5.90 3.92 11.90
C SER A 145 6.08 4.86 10.72
N ILE A 146 7.33 5.03 10.28
CA ILE A 146 7.72 5.83 9.13
C ILE A 146 8.66 5.04 8.22
N ILE A 147 8.58 5.29 6.92
CA ILE A 147 9.49 4.77 5.91
C ILE A 147 9.87 5.89 4.94
N LYS A 148 11.16 6.00 4.64
CA LYS A 148 11.74 6.94 3.68
C LYS A 148 12.56 6.17 2.67
N PHE A 149 12.28 6.38 1.38
CA PHE A 149 13.00 5.74 0.29
C PHE A 149 13.10 6.64 -0.94
N TYR A 150 14.02 6.31 -1.83
CA TYR A 150 14.30 7.04 -3.07
C TYR A 150 14.24 6.09 -4.26
N GLU A 151 13.85 6.59 -5.41
CA GLU A 151 14.07 5.86 -6.68
C GLU A 151 15.53 5.99 -7.10
N LYS A 152 16.09 4.91 -7.61
CA LYS A 152 17.48 4.83 -8.08
C LYS A 152 17.56 4.01 -9.35
N THR A 153 18.56 4.33 -10.16
CA THR A 153 18.93 3.57 -11.35
C THR A 153 20.37 3.11 -11.18
N HIS A 154 20.61 1.82 -11.42
CA HIS A 154 21.93 1.20 -11.37
C HIS A 154 22.10 0.36 -12.65
N GLY A 155 22.95 0.83 -13.58
CA GLY A 155 23.03 0.27 -14.92
C GLY A 155 21.68 0.36 -15.64
N ASP A 156 21.23 -0.74 -16.23
CA ASP A 156 19.94 -0.84 -16.91
C ASP A 156 18.76 -1.14 -15.97
N TYR A 157 19.03 -1.28 -14.66
CA TYR A 157 18.04 -1.64 -13.66
C TYR A 157 17.57 -0.44 -12.86
N THR A 158 16.27 -0.38 -12.60
CA THR A 158 15.65 0.66 -11.77
C THR A 158 15.13 0.04 -10.48
N GLY A 159 15.15 0.80 -9.39
CA GLY A 159 14.78 0.27 -8.10
C GLY A 159 14.63 1.31 -7.02
N LEU A 160 14.49 0.84 -5.79
CA LEU A 160 14.36 1.69 -4.62
C LEU A 160 15.59 1.58 -3.72
N PHE A 161 16.07 2.71 -3.24
CA PHE A 161 16.95 2.79 -2.08
C PHE A 161 16.11 3.06 -0.83
N LEU A 162 16.03 2.07 0.05
CA LEU A 162 15.42 2.16 1.37
C LEU A 162 16.41 2.82 2.33
N ASP A 163 16.14 4.07 2.69
CA ASP A 163 17.00 4.87 3.56
C ASP A 163 16.64 4.63 5.03
N ILE A 164 15.37 4.85 5.39
CA ILE A 164 14.90 4.72 6.77
C ILE A 164 13.63 3.87 6.82
N ILE A 165 13.58 2.95 7.77
CA ILE A 165 12.34 2.40 8.30
C ILE A 165 12.42 2.39 9.83
N ALA A 166 11.43 2.98 10.48
CA ALA A 166 11.40 3.08 11.94
C ALA A 166 9.99 2.89 12.48
N THR A 167 9.90 2.29 13.65
CA THR A 167 8.65 2.13 14.41
C THR A 167 8.80 2.86 15.72
N ALA A 168 7.78 3.61 16.12
CA ALA A 168 7.79 4.32 17.39
C ALA A 168 8.02 3.34 18.55
N LYS A 169 8.81 3.74 19.55
CA LYS A 169 9.41 2.85 20.56
C LYS A 169 8.36 2.01 21.29
N GLU A 170 7.30 2.66 21.76
CA GLU A 170 6.13 2.07 22.41
C GLU A 170 5.27 1.19 21.50
N LYS A 171 5.53 1.21 20.18
CA LYS A 171 4.82 0.39 19.18
C LYS A 171 5.66 -0.78 18.66
N HIS A 172 6.89 -0.99 19.15
CA HIS A 172 7.72 -2.13 18.78
C HIS A 172 7.00 -3.47 19.00
N GLY A 173 7.28 -4.45 18.14
CA GLY A 173 6.61 -5.78 18.19
C GLY A 173 5.18 -5.82 17.62
N ASN A 174 4.53 -4.68 17.37
CA ASN A 174 3.14 -4.63 16.87
C ASN A 174 2.99 -4.72 15.35
N LYS A 175 4.07 -5.07 14.63
CA LYS A 175 4.11 -5.32 13.18
C LYS A 175 3.82 -4.11 12.29
N TYR A 176 3.88 -2.87 12.79
CA TYR A 176 3.72 -1.66 11.96
C TYR A 176 4.82 -1.52 10.89
N ALA A 177 6.09 -1.80 11.22
CA ALA A 177 7.16 -1.88 10.21
C ALA A 177 6.82 -2.88 9.09
N ASN A 178 6.23 -4.03 9.41
CA ASN A 178 5.85 -5.02 8.40
C ASN A 178 4.79 -4.48 7.43
N THR A 179 3.90 -3.58 7.89
CA THR A 179 2.96 -2.89 7.01
C THR A 179 3.69 -2.04 5.97
N LEU A 180 4.70 -1.26 6.39
CA LEU A 180 5.51 -0.43 5.47
C LEU A 180 6.42 -1.27 4.57
N LEU A 181 6.94 -2.40 5.06
CA LEU A 181 7.71 -3.33 4.22
C LEU A 181 6.83 -3.98 3.15
N LYS A 182 5.58 -4.33 3.47
CA LYS A 182 4.61 -4.78 2.45
C LYS A 182 4.27 -3.68 1.45
N LEU A 183 4.15 -2.43 1.92
CA LEU A 183 3.93 -1.27 1.04
C LEU A 183 5.03 -1.17 -0.02
N ILE A 184 6.31 -1.20 0.36
CA ILE A 184 7.41 -1.05 -0.60
C ILE A 184 7.52 -2.24 -1.57
N LEU A 185 7.21 -3.45 -1.13
CA LEU A 185 7.17 -4.63 -2.00
C LEU A 185 6.06 -4.53 -3.05
N ASN A 186 4.89 -4.01 -2.65
CA ASN A 186 3.82 -3.70 -3.58
C ASN A 186 4.21 -2.50 -4.48
N TYR A 187 4.91 -1.50 -3.94
CA TYR A 187 5.36 -0.33 -4.68
C TYR A 187 6.23 -0.72 -5.87
N ILE A 188 7.24 -1.57 -5.67
CA ILE A 188 8.09 -2.03 -6.79
C ILE A 188 7.30 -2.83 -7.82
N PHE A 189 6.28 -3.57 -7.39
CA PHE A 189 5.44 -4.34 -8.30
C PHE A 189 4.59 -3.43 -9.19
N TYR A 190 3.88 -2.46 -8.61
CA TYR A 190 3.00 -1.57 -9.36
C TYR A 190 3.75 -0.56 -10.23
N HIS A 191 4.94 -0.15 -9.80
CA HIS A 191 5.79 0.78 -10.55
C HIS A 191 6.84 0.09 -11.41
N GLU A 192 6.78 -1.25 -11.52
CA GLU A 192 7.66 -2.02 -12.40
C GLU A 192 9.16 -1.83 -12.12
N PHE A 193 9.52 -1.60 -10.87
CA PHE A 193 10.92 -1.53 -10.42
C PHE A 193 11.52 -2.92 -10.26
N ASP A 194 12.81 -3.05 -10.51
CA ASP A 194 13.53 -4.31 -10.57
C ASP A 194 14.07 -4.75 -9.20
N PHE A 195 14.38 -3.82 -8.30
CA PHE A 195 14.95 -4.13 -6.99
C PHE A 195 14.56 -3.15 -5.87
N ILE A 196 14.80 -3.57 -4.63
CA ILE A 196 14.95 -2.71 -3.46
C ILE A 196 16.30 -3.03 -2.84
N TYR A 197 17.08 -2.02 -2.45
CA TYR A 197 18.24 -2.20 -1.60
C TYR A 197 18.25 -1.18 -0.46
N GLY A 198 18.98 -1.46 0.60
CA GLY A 198 19.17 -0.56 1.72
C GLY A 198 20.35 -1.02 2.58
N TYR A 199 20.59 -0.29 3.67
CA TYR A 199 21.56 -0.68 4.67
C TYR A 199 20.86 -0.99 5.98
N ALA A 200 21.26 -2.10 6.61
CA ALA A 200 20.66 -2.59 7.84
C ALA A 200 21.74 -2.76 8.90
N PHE A 201 21.45 -2.31 10.12
CA PHE A 201 22.22 -2.70 11.30
C PHE A 201 22.07 -4.20 11.55
N ASP A 202 23.11 -4.82 12.10
CA ASP A 202 23.16 -6.27 12.36
C ASP A 202 21.90 -6.77 13.11
N ALA A 203 21.48 -6.03 14.15
CA ALA A 203 20.31 -6.34 14.97
C ALA A 203 19.00 -6.52 14.18
N ILE A 204 18.86 -5.88 13.01
CA ILE A 204 17.63 -5.89 12.21
C ILE A 204 17.76 -6.66 10.90
N VAL A 205 18.93 -7.21 10.55
CA VAL A 205 19.13 -8.02 9.33
C VAL A 205 18.16 -9.20 9.28
N LYS A 206 17.89 -9.85 10.42
CA LYS A 206 16.94 -10.98 10.51
C LYS A 206 15.53 -10.58 10.08
N LEU A 207 15.09 -9.36 10.39
CA LEU A 207 13.79 -8.84 9.98
C LEU A 207 13.68 -8.79 8.45
N TYR A 208 14.70 -8.23 7.79
CA TYR A 208 14.78 -8.16 6.33
C TYR A 208 14.79 -9.55 5.68
N LYS A 209 15.57 -10.50 6.22
CA LYS A 209 15.58 -11.88 5.70
C LYS A 209 14.22 -12.55 5.74
N ASN A 210 13.45 -12.34 6.81
CA ASN A 210 12.11 -12.94 6.96
C ASN A 210 11.09 -12.47 5.91
N ILE A 211 11.34 -11.34 5.24
CA ILE A 211 10.47 -10.78 4.20
C ILE A 211 11.07 -10.94 2.78
N GLY A 212 12.14 -11.72 2.64
CA GLY A 212 12.72 -12.06 1.34
C GLY A 212 13.86 -11.17 0.85
N PHE A 213 14.47 -10.38 1.74
CA PHE A 213 15.73 -9.71 1.45
C PHE A 213 16.91 -10.64 1.72
N GLU A 214 18.01 -10.40 1.03
CA GLU A 214 19.28 -11.08 1.20
C GLU A 214 20.41 -10.07 1.47
N VAL A 215 21.41 -10.50 2.23
CA VAL A 215 22.61 -9.69 2.48
C VAL A 215 23.53 -9.86 1.28
N ILE A 216 23.87 -8.75 0.62
CA ILE A 216 24.68 -8.72 -0.59
C ILE A 216 26.04 -8.06 -0.38
N GLY A 217 26.28 -7.47 0.78
CA GLY A 217 27.57 -6.90 1.16
C GLY A 217 27.52 -6.29 2.56
N SER A 218 28.65 -5.72 2.98
CA SER A 218 28.76 -4.98 4.23
C SER A 218 29.74 -3.82 4.07
N VAL A 219 29.47 -2.72 4.75
CA VAL A 219 30.34 -1.53 4.80
C VAL A 219 30.67 -1.25 6.25
N GLN A 220 31.93 -0.90 6.52
CA GLN A 220 32.31 -0.32 7.80
C GLN A 220 32.11 1.18 7.74
N ASP A 221 31.35 1.71 8.69
CA ASP A 221 31.07 3.12 8.82
C ASP A 221 31.54 3.61 10.20
N ASN A 222 32.27 4.72 10.22
CA ASN A 222 32.89 5.26 11.43
C ASN A 222 31.88 5.70 12.50
N HIS A 223 30.60 5.89 12.14
CA HIS A 223 29.52 6.30 13.03
C HIS A 223 28.54 5.17 13.36
N TYR A 224 28.55 4.09 12.58
CA TYR A 224 27.49 3.08 12.56
C TYR A 224 27.99 1.63 12.69
N ASP A 225 29.29 1.43 12.95
CA ASP A 225 29.98 0.14 12.95
C ASP A 225 29.82 -0.59 11.60
N THR A 226 29.31 -1.82 11.62
CA THR A 226 29.08 -2.61 10.40
C THR A 226 27.64 -2.47 9.93
N LEU A 227 27.46 -1.95 8.72
CA LEU A 227 26.18 -1.90 8.02
C LEU A 227 26.12 -2.98 6.96
N HIS A 228 25.05 -3.77 6.96
CA HIS A 228 24.81 -4.81 5.96
C HIS A 228 23.99 -4.25 4.81
N LYS A 229 24.53 -4.30 3.59
CA LYS A 229 23.78 -4.00 2.38
C LYS A 229 22.80 -5.15 2.14
N VAL A 230 21.51 -4.85 2.25
CA VAL A 230 20.42 -5.81 2.02
C VAL A 230 19.71 -5.48 0.73
N ALA A 231 19.28 -6.49 -0.02
CA ALA A 231 18.54 -6.29 -1.26
C ALA A 231 17.46 -7.36 -1.47
N THR A 232 16.46 -7.03 -2.26
CA THR A 232 15.51 -8.00 -2.83
C THR A 232 15.21 -7.61 -4.28
N VAL A 233 14.92 -8.61 -5.11
CA VAL A 233 14.65 -8.44 -6.54
C VAL A 233 13.17 -8.70 -6.79
N ASN A 234 12.55 -7.88 -7.62
CA ASN A 234 11.16 -8.04 -8.00
C ASN A 234 10.96 -9.42 -8.66
N LYS A 235 9.81 -10.05 -8.41
CA LYS A 235 9.48 -11.35 -9.00
C LYS A 235 9.52 -11.33 -10.53
N ARG A 236 9.23 -10.18 -11.16
CA ARG A 236 9.30 -10.00 -12.62
C ARG A 236 10.71 -10.22 -13.15
N THR A 237 11.72 -9.68 -12.49
CA THR A 237 13.14 -9.75 -12.88
C THR A 237 13.88 -10.89 -12.21
N LYS A 238 13.15 -11.86 -11.62
CA LYS A 238 13.75 -12.97 -10.87
C LYS A 238 14.68 -13.86 -11.73
N ALA A 239 14.45 -13.95 -13.03
CA ALA A 239 15.33 -14.68 -13.95
C ALA A 239 16.72 -14.03 -14.07
N GLU A 240 16.79 -12.71 -13.88
CA GLU A 240 18.03 -11.92 -13.95
C GLU A 240 18.56 -11.56 -12.56
N LYS A 241 18.06 -12.23 -11.51
CA LYS A 241 18.39 -11.91 -10.12
C LYS A 241 19.89 -11.75 -9.90
N ASP A 242 20.70 -12.69 -10.38
CA ASP A 242 22.14 -12.68 -10.16
C ASP A 242 22.84 -11.48 -10.83
N LEU A 243 22.35 -11.04 -12.00
CA LEU A 243 22.84 -9.85 -12.71
C LEU A 243 22.46 -8.57 -11.97
N VAL A 244 21.21 -8.47 -11.50
CA VAL A 244 20.74 -7.34 -10.69
C VAL A 244 21.57 -7.23 -9.41
N ILE A 245 21.75 -8.34 -8.69
CA ILE A 245 22.55 -8.36 -7.45
C ILE A 245 24.01 -8.03 -7.72
N ALA A 246 24.61 -8.54 -8.81
CA ALA A 246 25.98 -8.18 -9.19
C ALA A 246 26.13 -6.67 -9.46
N THR A 247 25.17 -6.07 -10.15
CA THR A 247 25.12 -4.63 -10.43
C THR A 247 24.98 -3.79 -9.16
N LEU A 248 24.22 -4.28 -8.18
CA LEU A 248 24.11 -3.63 -6.87
C LEU A 248 25.40 -3.76 -6.04
N LYS A 249 26.17 -4.85 -6.20
CA LYS A 249 27.44 -5.07 -5.50
C LYS A 249 28.58 -4.22 -6.05
N SER A 250 28.62 -3.94 -7.35
CA SER A 250 29.67 -3.13 -7.97
C SER A 250 29.62 -1.65 -7.58
N ASN A 251 28.46 -1.20 -7.07
CA ASN A 251 28.25 0.15 -6.54
C ASN A 251 28.35 0.17 -5.00
N ILE A 252 29.41 -0.43 -4.44
CA ILE A 252 29.78 -0.35 -3.02
C ILE A 252 30.94 0.64 -2.88
#